data_AF-A0A2V9RH04-F1
#
_entry.id   AF-A0A2V9RH04-F1
#
_cell.length_a   1.000
_cell.length_b   1.000
_cell.length_c   1.000
_cell.angle_alpha   90.00
_cell.angle_beta   90.00
_cell.angle_gamma   90.00
#
_symmetry.space_group_name_H-M   'P 1'
#
loop_
_entity.id
_entity.type
_entity.pdbx_description
1 polymer ?
#
loop_
_entity_poly.entity_id
_entity_poly.type
_entity_poly.pdbx_seq_one_letter_code
_entity_poly.pdbx_strand_id
1 'polypeptide(L)'
;QGGEVNGNVLEVQDSPKFAVKDRVVLFLKDNGHELVPFVGWTQGVFRVFYDEQTGVDRIKDNSGNPVLAVAGDEIIKGQSLAPLKDGGAGKTNDGSRSEPISRSKEDSESQAITLKEFLHIITHRLKEKGLKGKNIT
;
A
#
# COMPACT_ATOMS: atom_id res chain seq x y z
N GLN A 1 -3.46 11.34 12.28
CA GLN A 1 -3.01 11.76 13.62
C GLN A 1 -3.29 10.59 14.57
N GLY A 2 -2.37 10.27 15.48
CA GLY A 2 -2.60 9.28 16.53
C GLY A 2 -3.63 9.77 17.56
N GLY A 3 -3.81 9.00 18.63
CA GLY A 3 -4.65 9.43 19.76
C GLY A 3 -4.14 10.74 20.34
N GLU A 4 -4.98 11.78 20.32
CA GLU A 4 -4.73 13.05 20.99
C GLU A 4 -5.39 13.01 22.37
N VAL A 5 -4.61 13.25 23.41
CA VAL A 5 -5.13 13.36 24.79
C VAL A 5 -4.67 14.70 25.35
N ASN A 6 -5.64 15.59 25.63
CA ASN A 6 -5.40 16.92 26.20
C ASN A 6 -4.42 17.78 25.38
N GLY A 7 -4.54 17.77 24.04
CA GLY A 7 -3.65 18.53 23.16
C GLY A 7 -2.26 17.91 22.94
N ASN A 8 -1.96 16.78 23.60
CA ASN A 8 -0.74 16.03 23.35
C ASN A 8 -1.02 14.94 22.32
N VAL A 9 -0.27 14.99 21.23
CA VAL A 9 -0.30 13.97 20.19
C VAL A 9 0.87 13.03 20.42
N LEU A 10 0.58 11.75 20.64
CA LEU A 10 1.61 10.73 20.62
C LEU A 10 1.95 10.41 19.16
N GLU A 11 3.10 10.91 18.70
CA GLU A 11 3.66 10.55 17.41
C GLU A 11 4.48 9.26 17.56
N VAL A 12 4.01 8.20 16.91
CA VAL A 12 4.78 6.95 16.77
C VAL A 12 5.54 7.03 15.47
N GLN A 13 6.88 7.07 15.56
CA GLN A 13 7.74 7.11 14.39
C GLN A 13 7.46 5.92 13.48
N ASP A 14 7.52 6.15 12.16
CA ASP A 14 7.35 5.14 11.12
C ASP A 14 5.97 4.46 11.07
N SER A 15 5.02 4.91 11.90
CA SER A 15 3.62 4.51 11.78
C SER A 15 2.99 5.05 10.49
N PRO A 16 2.08 4.30 9.85
CA PRO A 16 1.31 4.78 8.71
C PRO A 16 0.59 6.09 9.02
N LYS A 17 0.81 7.10 8.16
CA LYS A 17 0.14 8.40 8.23
C LYS A 17 -1.00 8.47 7.23
N PHE A 18 -2.12 9.04 7.63
CA PHE A 18 -3.30 9.23 6.79
C PHE A 18 -3.61 10.72 6.67
N ALA A 19 -3.98 11.13 5.46
CA ALA A 19 -4.47 12.47 5.17
C ALA A 19 -6.00 12.48 5.07
N VAL A 20 -6.59 13.67 5.24
CA VAL A 20 -8.01 13.87 4.99
C VAL A 20 -8.33 13.45 3.54
N LYS A 21 -9.41 12.67 3.36
CA LYS A 21 -9.85 12.04 2.10
C LYS A 21 -9.04 10.82 1.62
N ASP A 22 -8.06 10.34 2.38
CA ASP A 22 -7.45 9.04 2.07
C ASP A 22 -8.53 7.94 2.10
N ARG A 23 -8.60 7.16 1.01
CA ARG A 23 -9.38 5.93 0.95
C ARG A 23 -8.43 4.76 1.11
N VAL A 24 -8.61 3.95 2.15
CA VAL A 24 -7.68 2.89 2.53
C VAL A 24 -8.40 1.59 2.90
N VAL A 25 -7.73 0.47 2.64
CA VAL A 25 -8.08 -0.84 3.20
C VAL A 25 -7.02 -1.17 4.24
N LEU A 26 -7.45 -1.42 5.49
CA LEU A 26 -6.57 -1.68 6.62
C LEU A 26 -6.80 -3.09 7.16
N PHE A 27 -5.69 -3.81 7.35
CA PHE A 27 -5.68 -5.07 8.07
C PHE A 27 -5.17 -4.82 9.48
N LEU A 28 -6.05 -5.08 10.45
CA LEU A 28 -5.77 -4.87 11.86
C LEU A 28 -5.54 -6.19 12.59
N LYS A 29 -4.65 -6.19 13.56
CA LYS A 29 -4.45 -7.28 14.53
C LYS A 29 -4.38 -6.69 15.93
N ASP A 30 -5.01 -7.38 16.90
CA ASP A 30 -4.97 -7.01 18.31
C ASP A 30 -5.42 -5.55 18.59
N ASN A 31 -6.42 -5.07 17.84
CA ASN A 31 -7.02 -3.74 18.00
C ASN A 31 -7.57 -3.56 19.43
N GLY A 32 -7.24 -2.43 20.08
CA GLY A 32 -7.58 -2.15 21.47
C GLY A 32 -6.55 -2.66 22.50
N HIS A 33 -5.55 -3.43 22.06
CA HIS A 33 -4.42 -3.86 22.88
C HIS A 33 -3.10 -3.24 22.39
N GLU A 34 -2.89 -3.21 21.08
CA GLU A 34 -1.70 -2.63 20.47
C GLU A 34 -1.82 -1.12 20.24
N LEU A 35 -0.71 -0.40 20.41
CA LEU A 35 -0.63 1.04 20.16
C LEU A 35 -0.83 1.37 18.68
N VAL A 36 -0.30 0.52 17.80
CA VAL A 36 -0.48 0.59 16.34
C VAL A 36 -0.91 -0.80 15.85
N PRO A 37 -2.22 -1.08 15.80
CA PRO A 37 -2.73 -2.42 15.51
C PRO A 37 -2.69 -2.78 14.02
N PHE A 38 -1.78 -2.21 13.24
CA PHE A 38 -1.64 -2.52 11.81
C PHE A 38 -0.77 -3.75 11.62
N VAL A 39 -1.24 -4.70 10.82
CA VAL A 39 -0.45 -5.90 10.49
C VAL A 39 0.88 -5.47 9.88
N GLY A 40 1.98 -5.89 10.51
CA GLY A 40 3.35 -5.64 10.02
C GLY A 40 3.67 -4.16 9.79
N TRP A 41 3.15 -3.26 10.65
CA TRP A 41 3.25 -1.79 10.53
C TRP A 41 2.63 -1.25 9.23
N THR A 42 3.34 -1.33 8.11
CA THR A 42 2.92 -0.83 6.80
C THR A 42 2.34 -1.93 5.91
N GLN A 43 2.56 -3.20 6.24
CA GLN A 43 2.13 -4.34 5.40
C GLN A 43 0.60 -4.48 5.31
N GLY A 44 -0.11 -4.13 6.38
CA GLY A 44 -1.57 -4.14 6.45
C GLY A 44 -2.23 -2.90 5.85
N VAL A 45 -1.48 -1.99 5.21
CA VAL A 45 -2.00 -0.72 4.71
C VAL A 45 -2.01 -0.71 3.19
N PHE A 46 -3.21 -0.65 2.63
CA PHE A 46 -3.47 -0.53 1.21
C PHE A 46 -4.23 0.75 0.93
N ARG A 47 -3.85 1.45 -0.14
CA ARG A 47 -4.43 2.74 -0.52
C ARG A 47 -5.22 2.57 -1.81
N VAL A 48 -6.43 3.12 -1.82
CA VAL A 48 -7.30 3.15 -2.99
C VAL A 48 -6.97 4.39 -3.80
N PHE A 49 -6.79 4.23 -5.11
CA PHE A 49 -6.67 5.34 -6.06
C PHE A 49 -7.66 5.16 -7.20
N TYR A 50 -8.15 6.26 -7.74
CA TYR A 50 -9.02 6.24 -8.92
C TYR A 50 -8.14 6.21 -10.16
N ASP A 51 -8.40 5.27 -11.07
CA ASP A 51 -7.75 5.20 -12.36
C ASP A 51 -8.60 5.93 -13.40
N GLU A 52 -8.17 7.14 -13.77
CA GLU A 52 -8.84 8.00 -14.76
C GLU A 52 -8.97 7.35 -16.15
N GLN A 53 -8.07 6.42 -16.51
CA GLN A 53 -8.09 5.80 -17.84
C GLN A 53 -9.23 4.78 -17.97
N THR A 54 -9.50 4.05 -16.90
CA THR A 54 -10.48 2.96 -16.89
C THR A 54 -11.75 3.30 -16.10
N GLY A 55 -11.75 4.42 -15.38
CA GLY A 55 -12.88 4.91 -14.59
C GLY A 55 -13.18 4.07 -13.35
N VAL A 56 -12.21 3.31 -12.83
CA VAL A 56 -12.41 2.38 -11.71
C VAL A 56 -11.38 2.60 -10.60
N ASP A 57 -11.78 2.25 -9.38
CA ASP A 57 -10.90 2.26 -8.21
C ASP A 57 -9.95 1.06 -8.22
N ARG A 58 -8.67 1.31 -7.92
CA ARG A 58 -7.59 0.33 -7.86
C ARG A 58 -6.79 0.44 -6.56
N ILE A 59 -5.95 -0.57 -6.31
CA ILE A 59 -5.18 -0.69 -5.06
C ILE A 59 -3.69 -0.51 -5.28
N LYS A 60 -3.04 0.21 -4.37
CA LYS A 60 -1.59 0.24 -4.18
C LYS A 60 -1.22 -0.05 -2.72
N ASP A 61 0.00 -0.52 -2.47
CA ASP A 61 0.49 -0.70 -1.11
C ASP A 61 0.87 0.63 -0.44
N ASN A 62 1.31 0.56 0.82
CA ASN A 62 1.74 1.75 1.56
C ASN A 62 2.92 2.51 0.93
N SER A 63 3.80 1.81 0.20
CA SER A 63 4.95 2.39 -0.52
C SER A 63 4.54 2.99 -1.88
N GLY A 64 3.28 2.85 -2.28
CA GLY A 64 2.74 3.36 -3.53
C GLY A 64 2.92 2.40 -4.72
N ASN A 65 3.33 1.16 -4.47
CA ASN A 65 3.44 0.12 -5.49
C ASN A 65 2.05 -0.37 -5.91
N PRO A 66 1.71 -0.40 -7.21
CA PRO A 66 0.45 -0.98 -7.65
C PRO A 66 0.38 -2.45 -7.25
N VAL A 67 -0.74 -2.87 -6.67
CA VAL A 67 -0.99 -4.29 -6.43
C VAL A 67 -1.51 -4.89 -7.72
N LEU A 68 -0.85 -5.89 -8.27
CA LEU A 68 -1.23 -6.51 -9.55
C LEU A 68 -2.21 -7.67 -9.33
N ALA A 69 -1.98 -8.48 -8.30
CA ALA A 69 -2.79 -9.64 -8.00
C ALA A 69 -2.65 -10.09 -6.54
N VAL A 70 -3.55 -10.98 -6.12
CA VAL A 70 -3.45 -11.73 -4.87
C VAL A 70 -3.38 -13.22 -5.23
N ALA A 71 -2.20 -13.83 -5.05
CA ALA A 71 -1.92 -15.21 -5.43
C ALA A 71 -1.61 -16.05 -4.18
N GLY A 72 -2.53 -16.93 -3.80
CA GLY A 72 -2.42 -17.68 -2.55
C GLY A 72 -2.39 -16.73 -1.34
N ASP A 73 -1.30 -16.80 -0.56
CA ASP A 73 -1.05 -15.94 0.59
C ASP A 73 -0.16 -14.72 0.25
N GLU A 74 0.18 -14.52 -1.03
CA GLU A 74 1.04 -13.42 -1.48
C GLU A 74 0.26 -12.31 -2.20
N ILE A 75 0.74 -11.09 -1.99
CA ILE A 75 0.35 -9.91 -2.76
C ILE A 75 1.42 -9.68 -3.83
N ILE A 76 1.03 -9.80 -5.09
CA ILE A 76 1.90 -9.53 -6.22
C ILE A 76 1.85 -8.03 -6.50
N LYS A 77 3.01 -7.38 -6.53
CA LYS A 77 3.15 -5.92 -6.66
C LYS A 77 3.96 -5.57 -7.90
N GLY A 78 3.55 -4.53 -8.60
CA GLY A 78 4.39 -3.88 -9.59
C GLY A 78 5.37 -2.94 -8.91
N GLN A 79 6.44 -2.55 -9.59
CA GLN A 79 7.31 -1.49 -9.09
C GLN A 79 6.71 -0.14 -9.48
N SER A 80 6.33 0.66 -8.48
CA SER A 80 6.05 2.07 -8.73
C SER A 80 7.39 2.80 -8.81
N LEU A 81 7.66 3.43 -9.96
CA LEU A 81 8.71 4.44 -10.09
C LEU A 81 8.26 5.73 -9.39
N ALA A 82 7.88 5.66 -8.11
CA ALA A 82 7.85 6.87 -7.31
C ALA A 82 9.31 7.36 -7.24
N PRO A 83 9.62 8.61 -7.64
CA PRO A 83 10.96 9.11 -7.47
C PRO A 83 11.28 9.02 -5.98
N LEU A 84 12.33 8.27 -5.64
CA LEU A 84 12.95 8.37 -4.33
C LEU A 84 13.30 9.86 -4.15
N LYS A 85 12.54 10.58 -3.32
CA LYS A 85 12.97 11.89 -2.83
C LYS A 85 14.32 11.64 -2.15
N ASP A 86 15.37 12.22 -2.72
CA ASP A 86 16.76 12.29 -2.22
C ASP A 86 17.71 11.11 -2.48
N GLY A 87 17.43 10.26 -3.48
CA GLY A 87 18.39 9.27 -3.97
C GLY A 87 19.05 9.67 -5.29
N GLY A 88 19.87 10.72 -5.32
CA GLY A 88 20.64 11.05 -6.53
C GLY A 88 21.61 9.92 -6.87
N ALA A 89 21.57 9.41 -8.11
CA ALA A 89 22.53 8.40 -8.55
C ALA A 89 23.95 8.95 -8.35
N GLY A 90 24.77 8.23 -7.58
CA GLY A 90 26.15 8.62 -7.30
C GLY A 90 26.96 8.78 -8.57
N LYS A 91 28.05 9.56 -8.49
CA LYS A 91 29.03 9.62 -9.56
C LYS A 91 29.79 8.30 -9.61
N THR A 92 30.05 7.78 -10.80
CA THR A 92 30.97 6.67 -11.01
C THR A 92 32.40 7.10 -10.63
N ASN A 93 33.30 6.13 -10.47
CA ASN A 93 34.70 6.37 -10.11
C ASN A 93 35.49 7.21 -11.15
N ASP A 94 34.95 7.39 -12.35
CA ASP A 94 35.46 8.27 -13.40
C ASP A 94 34.84 9.69 -13.37
N GLY A 95 33.94 9.98 -12.41
CA GLY A 95 33.27 11.28 -12.27
C GLY A 95 32.00 11.47 -13.12
N SER A 96 31.64 10.49 -13.96
CA SER A 96 30.44 10.53 -14.78
C SER A 96 29.17 10.36 -13.92
N ARG A 97 28.04 10.91 -14.37
CA ARG A 97 26.73 10.60 -13.75
C ARG A 97 26.36 9.18 -14.15
N SER A 98 25.94 8.37 -13.16
CA SER A 98 25.31 7.09 -13.46
C SER A 98 24.01 7.37 -14.24
N GLU A 99 23.95 6.89 -15.48
CA GLU A 99 22.71 6.93 -16.26
C GLU A 99 21.65 6.10 -15.51
N PRO A 100 20.43 6.62 -15.32
CA PRO A 100 19.33 5.78 -14.88
C PRO A 100 19.22 4.64 -15.87
N ILE A 101 19.18 3.39 -15.37
CA ILE A 101 18.80 2.26 -16.20
C ILE A 101 17.35 2.54 -16.64
N SER A 102 17.21 3.12 -17.83
CA SER A 102 15.95 3.17 -18.55
C SER A 102 15.73 1.75 -19.07
N ARG A 103 15.21 0.89 -18.19
CA ARG A 103 14.60 -0.36 -18.64
C ARG A 103 13.47 0.02 -19.57
N SER A 104 13.58 -0.49 -20.78
CA SER A 104 12.62 -0.36 -21.85
C SER A 104 11.22 -0.64 -21.33
N LYS A 105 10.30 0.10 -21.95
CA LYS A 105 8.85 0.07 -21.87
C LYS A 105 8.32 -1.31 -22.26
N GLU A 106 8.60 -2.33 -21.46
CA GLU A 106 8.12 -3.70 -21.57
C GLU A 106 7.55 -4.12 -20.20
N ASP A 107 6.30 -3.72 -19.98
CA ASP A 107 5.28 -4.59 -19.40
C ASP A 107 3.94 -3.93 -19.75
N SER A 108 3.53 -4.20 -20.98
CA SER A 108 2.15 -4.07 -21.44
C SER A 108 1.21 -4.75 -20.45
N GLU A 109 0.33 -3.97 -19.82
CA GLU A 109 -0.91 -4.41 -19.15
C GLU A 109 -0.81 -5.40 -17.99
N SER A 110 -0.12 -5.03 -16.90
CA SER A 110 -0.57 -5.46 -15.57
C SER A 110 -1.20 -4.27 -14.88
N GLN A 111 -2.43 -3.92 -15.29
CA GLN A 111 -3.17 -2.88 -14.59
C GLN A 111 -3.40 -3.33 -13.13
N ALA A 112 -3.19 -2.43 -12.17
CA ALA A 112 -3.33 -2.78 -10.75
C ALA A 112 -4.72 -3.37 -10.47
N ILE A 113 -4.83 -4.44 -9.68
CA ILE A 113 -6.12 -5.06 -9.34
C ILE A 113 -7.15 -4.02 -8.90
N THR A 114 -8.40 -4.19 -9.33
CA THR A 114 -9.46 -3.28 -8.91
C THR A 114 -9.77 -3.44 -7.42
N LEU A 115 -10.29 -2.39 -6.78
CA LEU A 115 -10.76 -2.45 -5.40
C LEU A 115 -11.77 -3.59 -5.21
N LYS A 116 -12.70 -3.74 -6.17
CA LYS A 116 -13.76 -4.76 -6.11
C LYS A 116 -13.18 -6.18 -6.12
N GLU A 117 -12.27 -6.47 -7.03
CA GLU A 117 -11.61 -7.78 -7.12
C GLU A 117 -10.76 -8.06 -5.88
N PHE A 118 -9.98 -7.07 -5.43
CA PHE A 118 -9.16 -7.20 -4.23
C PHE A 118 -10.00 -7.55 -3.01
N LEU A 119 -11.07 -6.80 -2.75
CA LEU A 119 -11.97 -7.06 -1.63
C LEU A 119 -12.67 -8.42 -1.75
N HIS A 120 -13.07 -8.81 -2.97
CA HIS A 120 -13.69 -10.10 -3.22
C HIS A 120 -12.75 -11.25 -2.84
N ILE A 121 -11.52 -11.24 -3.35
CA ILE A 121 -10.52 -12.29 -3.09
C ILE A 121 -10.19 -12.36 -1.60
N ILE A 122 -9.87 -11.22 -0.97
CA ILE A 122 -9.51 -11.17 0.44
C ILE A 122 -10.67 -11.66 1.31
N THR A 123 -11.89 -11.19 1.06
CA THR A 123 -13.06 -11.60 1.85
C THR A 123 -13.31 -13.10 1.74
N HIS A 124 -13.15 -13.67 0.54
CA HIS A 124 -13.25 -15.12 0.33
C HIS A 124 -12.20 -15.87 1.16
N ARG A 125 -10.93 -15.46 1.08
CA ARG A 125 -9.83 -16.08 1.82
C ARG A 125 -9.97 -15.98 3.33
N LEU A 126 -10.41 -14.82 3.84
CA LEU A 126 -10.64 -14.65 5.27
C LEU A 126 -11.73 -15.63 5.76
N LYS A 127 -12.80 -15.84 4.98
CA LYS A 127 -13.83 -16.84 5.28
C LYS A 127 -13.28 -18.26 5.27
N GLU A 128 -12.46 -18.64 4.29
CA GLU A 128 -11.81 -19.95 4.23
C GLU A 128 -10.92 -20.21 5.46
N LYS A 129 -10.24 -19.16 5.96
CA LYS A 129 -9.44 -19.22 7.20
C LYS A 129 -10.28 -19.15 8.48
N GLY A 130 -11.62 -19.23 8.37
CA GLY A 130 -12.54 -19.20 9.52
C GLY A 130 -12.72 -17.83 10.17
N LEU A 131 -12.15 -16.77 9.59
CA LEU A 131 -12.31 -15.40 10.07
C LEU A 131 -13.65 -14.84 9.56
N LYS A 132 -14.59 -14.65 10.49
CA LYS A 132 -15.90 -14.07 10.18
C LYS A 132 -15.79 -12.54 10.14
N GLY A 133 -15.89 -11.96 8.95
CA GLY A 133 -16.07 -10.52 8.80
C GLY A 133 -17.38 -10.07 9.44
N LYS A 134 -17.36 -8.96 10.18
CA LYS A 134 -18.57 -8.25 10.61
C LYS A 134 -18.93 -7.26 9.50
N ASN A 135 -20.18 -7.26 9.05
CA ASN A 135 -20.64 -6.20 8.15
C ASN A 135 -20.53 -4.87 8.91
N ILE A 136 -19.84 -3.91 8.31
CA ILE A 136 -19.79 -2.54 8.80
C ILE A 136 -21.00 -1.86 8.16
N THR A 137 -22.07 -1.71 8.94
CA THR A 137 -23.29 -0.98 8.55
C THR A 137 -23.08 0.51 8.71
#